data_AF-A0A382YV60-F1
#
_entry.id   AF-A0A382YV60-F1
#
_cell.length_a   1.000
_cell.length_b   1.000
_cell.length_c   1.000
_cell.angle_alpha   90.00
_cell.angle_beta   90.00
_cell.angle_gamma   90.00
#
_symmetry.space_group_name_H-M   'P 1'
#
loop_
_entity.id
_entity.type
_entity.pdbx_description
1 polymer ?
#
loop_
_entity_poly.entity_id
_entity_poly.type
_entity_poly.pdbx_seq_one_letter_code
_entity_poly.pdbx_strand_id
1 'polypeptide(L)'
;MHGGVSHLLLGDGSGLFEPVLPAESGLIVTGDATSLTTHDMNQDGRVDFFVGVNNGKLESFINQTDSDSYVLRISEYSKKRKYIGSKIWVYYSDSSVQLHEVFAGGGYLSQSAPIVFIGNKKSIKKIIIQWPDGTKDEIDDYKSMNGLSSL
;
A
#
# COMPACT_ATOMS: atom_id res chain seq x y z
N MET A 1 21.72 -2.09 19.38
CA MET A 1 22.00 -1.25 18.19
C MET A 1 21.14 0.00 18.31
N HIS A 2 21.67 1.20 18.11
CA HIS A 2 20.81 2.40 18.00
C HIS A 2 20.29 2.43 16.57
N GLY A 3 18.99 2.19 16.39
CA GLY A 3 18.32 2.34 15.09
C GLY A 3 18.27 3.81 14.70
N GLY A 4 18.30 4.11 13.41
CA GLY A 4 18.00 5.45 12.92
C GLY A 4 16.55 5.83 13.24
N VAL A 5 16.29 7.13 13.45
CA VAL A 5 14.91 7.65 13.54
C VAL A 5 14.30 7.57 12.14
N SER A 6 13.28 6.73 11.97
CA SER A 6 12.65 6.35 10.70
C SER A 6 12.48 7.52 9.71
N HIS A 7 12.50 7.26 8.40
CA HIS A 7 12.28 8.28 7.37
C HIS A 7 11.11 7.91 6.48
N LEU A 8 10.21 8.87 6.27
CA LEU A 8 9.13 8.77 5.31
C LEU A 8 9.46 9.65 4.10
N LEU A 9 9.40 9.06 2.92
CA LEU A 9 9.62 9.74 1.66
C LEU A 9 8.35 9.60 0.82
N LEU A 10 7.70 10.71 0.48
CA LEU A 10 6.54 10.73 -0.41
C LEU A 10 7.02 10.84 -1.85
N GLY A 11 6.68 9.86 -2.68
CA GLY A 11 7.00 9.89 -4.10
C GLY A 11 6.06 10.82 -4.87
N ASP A 12 6.60 11.65 -5.76
CA ASP A 12 5.82 12.53 -6.62
C ASP A 12 5.32 11.85 -7.92
N GLY A 13 5.72 10.59 -8.13
CA GLY A 13 5.42 9.80 -9.33
C GLY A 13 6.35 10.05 -10.53
N SER A 14 7.30 10.99 -10.43
CA SER A 14 8.34 11.25 -11.42
C SER A 14 9.67 10.53 -11.11
N GLY A 15 9.76 9.92 -9.93
CA GLY A 15 10.98 9.33 -9.39
C GLY A 15 11.71 10.24 -8.41
N LEU A 16 11.14 11.41 -8.09
CA LEU A 16 11.59 12.27 -7.00
C LEU A 16 10.81 11.98 -5.73
N PHE A 17 11.37 12.40 -4.60
CA PHE A 17 10.83 12.15 -3.28
C PHE A 17 10.91 13.41 -2.42
N GLU A 18 9.83 13.67 -1.69
CA GLU A 18 9.78 14.70 -0.66
C GLU A 18 9.88 14.04 0.72
N PRO A 19 10.86 14.42 1.55
CA PRO A 19 10.96 13.87 2.90
C PRO A 19 9.89 14.47 3.82
N VAL A 20 9.25 13.62 4.61
CA VAL A 20 8.41 14.01 5.74
C VAL A 20 9.21 13.77 7.01
N LEU A 21 9.41 14.82 7.81
CA LEU A 21 10.25 14.71 8.99
C LEU A 21 9.63 13.76 10.03
N PRO A 22 10.41 13.07 10.87
CA PRO A 22 9.87 12.20 11.92
C PRO A 22 8.92 12.93 12.88
N ALA A 23 9.20 14.21 13.16
CA ALA A 23 8.35 15.05 14.00
C ALA A 23 6.98 15.36 13.36
N GLU A 24 6.87 15.29 12.04
CA GLU A 24 5.64 15.54 11.29
C GLU A 24 4.87 14.24 11.02
N SER A 25 5.58 13.20 10.56
CA SER A 25 4.98 11.89 10.27
C SER A 25 4.61 11.10 11.52
N GLY A 26 5.27 11.37 12.64
CA GLY A 26 5.13 10.58 13.87
C GLY A 26 5.74 9.17 13.78
N LEU A 27 6.34 8.80 12.64
CA LEU A 27 7.02 7.53 12.44
C LEU A 27 8.39 7.59 13.15
N ILE A 28 8.41 7.22 14.42
CA ILE A 28 9.61 7.25 15.26
C ILE A 28 9.79 5.86 15.88
N VAL A 29 10.69 5.07 15.30
CA VAL A 29 11.11 3.78 15.84
C VAL A 29 12.53 3.91 16.35
N THR A 30 12.72 3.88 17.67
CA THR A 30 14.06 4.06 18.29
C THR A 30 14.84 2.75 18.46
N GLY A 31 14.15 1.62 18.27
CA GLY A 31 14.72 0.27 18.42
C GLY A 31 15.43 -0.25 17.17
N ASP A 32 15.88 -1.50 17.25
CA ASP A 32 16.46 -2.24 16.13
C ASP A 32 15.35 -2.79 15.22
N ALA A 33 14.82 -1.93 14.34
CA ALA A 33 13.73 -2.26 13.42
C ALA A 33 14.19 -3.29 12.36
N THR A 34 13.48 -4.41 12.26
CA THR A 34 13.85 -5.55 11.38
C THR A 34 12.88 -5.75 10.21
N SER A 35 11.71 -5.11 10.26
CA SER A 35 10.67 -5.25 9.23
C SER A 35 9.75 -4.04 9.22
N LEU A 36 9.13 -3.79 8.06
CA LEU A 36 8.06 -2.82 7.87
C LEU A 36 7.02 -3.46 6.95
N THR A 37 5.79 -3.55 7.43
CA THR A 37 4.66 -4.11 6.66
C THR A 37 3.50 -3.12 6.62
N THR A 38 2.72 -3.20 5.56
CA THR A 38 1.55 -2.36 5.35
C THR A 38 0.25 -3.14 5.56
N HIS A 39 -0.76 -2.49 6.12
CA HIS A 39 -2.12 -2.99 6.24
C HIS A 39 -3.09 -1.80 6.21
N ASP A 40 -4.38 -2.09 6.15
CA ASP A 40 -5.47 -1.16 6.53
C ASP A 40 -6.16 -1.80 7.74
N MET A 41 -5.71 -1.46 8.95
CA MET A 41 -6.06 -2.17 10.20
C MET A 41 -7.47 -1.78 10.67
N ASN A 42 -7.81 -0.51 10.54
CA ASN A 42 -9.08 0.07 10.99
C ASN A 42 -10.13 0.14 9.87
N GLN A 43 -9.82 -0.32 8.66
CA GLN A 43 -10.71 -0.37 7.50
C GLN A 43 -11.15 1.02 7.00
N ASP A 44 -10.28 2.02 7.14
CA ASP A 44 -10.52 3.38 6.66
C ASP A 44 -9.94 3.65 5.26
N GLY A 45 -9.32 2.64 4.66
CA GLY A 45 -8.72 2.72 3.33
C GLY A 45 -7.33 3.36 3.30
N ARG A 46 -6.82 3.88 4.42
CA ARG A 46 -5.47 4.46 4.49
C ARG A 46 -4.43 3.39 4.83
N VAL A 47 -3.20 3.64 4.38
CA VAL A 47 -2.08 2.74 4.66
C VAL A 47 -1.60 2.91 6.09
N ASP A 48 -1.74 1.87 6.89
CA ASP A 48 -1.15 1.72 8.21
C ASP A 48 0.16 0.96 8.13
N PHE A 49 1.04 1.18 9.11
CA PHE A 49 2.33 0.53 9.21
C PHE A 49 2.46 -0.33 10.47
N PHE A 50 3.09 -1.49 10.31
CA PHE A 50 3.53 -2.34 11.41
C PHE A 50 5.03 -2.59 11.30
N VAL A 51 5.74 -2.37 12.40
CA VAL A 51 7.19 -2.46 12.47
C VAL A 51 7.59 -3.51 13.50
N GLY A 52 8.28 -4.56 13.03
CA GLY A 52 8.93 -5.51 13.91
C GLY A 52 10.22 -4.93 14.47
N VAL A 53 10.41 -5.03 15.78
CA VAL A 53 11.61 -4.56 16.48
C VAL A 53 12.28 -5.75 17.17
N ASN A 54 13.56 -5.97 16.89
CA ASN A 54 14.34 -7.06 17.49
C ASN A 54 14.37 -6.94 19.02
N ASN A 55 14.01 -8.01 19.74
CA ASN A 55 13.83 -8.03 21.20
C ASN A 55 12.93 -6.91 21.74
N GLY A 56 12.08 -6.33 20.89
CA GLY A 56 11.15 -5.26 21.22
C GLY A 56 9.69 -5.68 21.09
N LYS A 57 8.79 -4.74 21.32
CA LYS A 57 7.38 -4.91 21.00
C LYS A 57 7.16 -4.63 19.51
N LEU A 58 6.16 -5.26 18.92
CA LEU A 58 5.62 -4.83 17.64
C LEU A 58 5.11 -3.39 17.80
N GLU A 59 5.53 -2.50 16.91
CA GLU A 59 5.02 -1.12 16.86
C GLU A 59 4.01 -0.99 15.72
N SER A 60 2.93 -0.26 15.94
CA SER A 60 1.86 -0.02 14.97
C SER A 60 1.63 1.48 14.82
N PHE A 61 1.51 1.95 13.59
CA PHE A 61 1.26 3.33 13.24
C PHE A 61 0.00 3.38 12.38
N ILE A 62 -1.07 3.96 12.93
CA ILE A 62 -2.34 4.13 12.23
C ILE A 62 -2.32 5.47 11.53
N ASN A 63 -2.61 5.48 10.23
CA ASN A 63 -2.57 6.69 9.45
C ASN A 63 -3.82 7.56 9.69
N GLN A 64 -3.60 8.73 10.28
CA GLN A 64 -4.63 9.71 10.63
C GLN A 64 -4.72 10.87 9.63
N THR A 65 -4.02 10.82 8.49
CA THR A 65 -4.11 11.89 7.49
C THR A 65 -5.49 11.94 6.85
N ASP A 66 -5.99 13.14 6.62
CA ASP A 66 -7.19 13.36 5.84
C ASP A 66 -6.87 13.25 4.33
N SER A 67 -6.83 12.00 3.84
CA SER A 67 -6.49 11.70 2.45
C SER A 67 -7.44 10.66 1.87
N ASP A 68 -8.10 11.03 0.76
CA ASP A 68 -8.77 10.07 -0.11
C ASP A 68 -7.75 9.10 -0.70
N SER A 69 -8.05 7.82 -0.62
CA SER A 69 -7.29 6.79 -1.32
C SER A 69 -8.22 5.66 -1.75
N TYR A 70 -7.82 4.97 -2.81
CA TYR A 70 -8.51 3.76 -3.25
C TYR A 70 -7.74 2.54 -2.77
N VAL A 71 -8.46 1.54 -2.26
CA VAL A 71 -7.86 0.29 -1.78
C VAL A 71 -8.34 -0.91 -2.58
N LEU A 72 -7.41 -1.64 -3.17
CA LEU A 72 -7.69 -2.87 -3.87
C LEU A 72 -7.18 -4.06 -3.04
N ARG A 73 -8.09 -4.74 -2.34
CA ARG A 73 -7.79 -5.94 -1.55
C ARG A 73 -7.71 -7.16 -2.47
N ILE A 74 -6.52 -7.50 -2.93
CA ILE A 74 -6.29 -8.44 -4.03
C ILE A 74 -6.87 -9.83 -3.74
N SER A 75 -6.86 -10.26 -2.48
CA SER A 75 -7.47 -11.52 -2.05
C SER A 75 -8.95 -11.63 -2.42
N GLU A 76 -9.70 -10.52 -2.40
CA GLU A 76 -11.14 -10.46 -2.72
C GLU A 76 -11.40 -10.61 -4.22
N TYR A 77 -10.45 -10.17 -5.06
CA TYR A 77 -10.54 -10.28 -6.52
C TYR A 77 -9.95 -11.59 -7.05
N SER A 78 -9.10 -12.26 -6.27
CA SER A 78 -8.36 -13.44 -6.72
C SER A 78 -9.24 -14.62 -7.15
N LYS A 79 -10.50 -14.71 -6.68
CA LYS A 79 -11.39 -15.87 -6.94
C LYS A 79 -10.69 -17.23 -6.67
N LYS A 80 -9.91 -17.31 -5.57
CA LYS A 80 -9.07 -18.46 -5.16
C LYS A 80 -7.79 -18.67 -5.98
N ARG A 81 -7.43 -17.75 -6.89
CA ARG A 81 -6.14 -17.77 -7.58
C ARG A 81 -5.00 -17.39 -6.63
N LYS A 82 -3.79 -17.87 -6.93
CA LYS A 82 -2.57 -17.31 -6.35
C LYS A 82 -2.43 -15.86 -6.81
N TYR A 83 -2.03 -14.96 -5.93
CA TYR A 83 -1.93 -13.54 -6.23
C TYR A 83 -0.53 -12.94 -6.08
N ILE A 84 0.42 -13.64 -5.45
CA ILE A 84 1.83 -13.18 -5.40
C ILE A 84 2.42 -13.24 -6.80
N GLY A 85 3.02 -12.14 -7.25
CA GLY A 85 3.50 -11.90 -8.61
C GLY A 85 2.48 -11.20 -9.52
N SER A 86 1.30 -10.84 -9.01
CA SER A 86 0.31 -10.11 -9.81
C SER A 86 0.77 -8.69 -10.07
N LYS A 87 0.50 -8.20 -11.29
CA LYS A 87 0.77 -6.82 -11.72
C LYS A 87 -0.55 -6.07 -11.90
N ILE A 88 -0.64 -4.88 -11.32
CA ILE A 88 -1.85 -4.06 -11.32
C ILE A 88 -1.52 -2.73 -11.97
N TRP A 89 -2.07 -2.51 -13.16
CA TRP A 89 -2.00 -1.21 -13.83
C TRP A 89 -3.24 -0.41 -13.50
N VAL A 90 -3.04 0.78 -12.95
CA VAL A 90 -4.08 1.78 -12.71
C VAL A 90 -3.93 2.84 -13.79
N TYR A 91 -4.88 2.88 -14.71
CA TYR A 91 -4.92 3.89 -15.76
C TYR A 91 -5.81 5.04 -15.30
N TYR A 92 -5.27 6.25 -15.30
CA TYR A 92 -6.00 7.46 -14.95
C TYR A 92 -6.63 8.12 -16.18
N SER A 93 -7.59 9.00 -15.93
CA SER A 93 -8.33 9.72 -16.97
C SER A 93 -7.44 10.71 -17.75
N ASP A 94 -6.34 11.16 -17.16
CA ASP A 94 -5.31 12.00 -17.79
C ASP A 94 -4.27 11.20 -18.59
N SER A 95 -4.51 9.90 -18.81
CA SER A 95 -3.61 8.95 -19.48
C SER A 95 -2.34 8.58 -18.71
N SER A 96 -2.12 9.11 -17.50
CA SER A 96 -1.05 8.60 -16.64
C SER A 96 -1.35 7.18 -16.17
N VAL A 97 -0.29 6.41 -15.87
CA VAL A 97 -0.40 5.01 -15.46
C VAL A 97 0.46 4.80 -14.22
N GLN A 98 -0.10 4.13 -13.22
CA GLN A 98 0.66 3.63 -12.08
C GLN A 98 0.66 2.10 -12.10
N LEU A 99 1.82 1.50 -11.88
CA LEU A 99 1.99 0.06 -11.77
C LEU A 99 2.26 -0.32 -10.32
N HIS A 100 1.51 -1.32 -9.84
CA HIS A 100 1.75 -1.97 -8.56
C HIS A 100 2.05 -3.45 -8.80
N GLU A 101 2.88 -4.04 -7.95
CA GLU A 101 3.15 -5.47 -7.93
C GLU A 101 2.84 -6.04 -6.56
N VAL A 102 2.16 -7.17 -6.53
CA VAL A 102 1.87 -7.89 -5.28
C VAL A 102 3.00 -8.86 -5.03
N PHE A 103 3.88 -8.55 -4.09
CA PHE A 103 5.01 -9.41 -3.72
C PHE A 103 4.81 -10.06 -2.35
N ALA A 104 5.59 -11.11 -2.11
CA ALA A 104 5.72 -11.70 -0.79
C ALA A 104 7.00 -11.20 -0.10
N GLY A 105 6.92 -10.94 1.20
CA GLY A 105 7.98 -10.38 2.03
C GLY A 105 7.70 -8.94 2.51
N GLY A 106 8.42 -8.51 3.54
CA GLY A 106 8.34 -7.16 4.12
C GLY A 106 9.47 -6.87 5.12
N GLY A 107 10.63 -7.52 4.92
CA GLY A 107 11.71 -7.59 5.90
C GLY A 107 11.78 -8.95 6.60
N TYR A 108 12.31 -8.96 7.83
CA TYR A 108 12.56 -10.19 8.58
C TYR A 108 11.27 -10.87 9.04
N LEU A 109 11.01 -12.10 8.53
CA LEU A 109 9.88 -12.96 8.90
C LEU A 109 8.51 -12.25 8.83
N SER A 110 8.34 -11.32 7.90
CA SER A 110 7.17 -10.45 7.80
C SER A 110 6.59 -10.40 6.38
N GLN A 111 5.31 -10.01 6.28
CA GLN A 111 4.56 -9.95 5.04
C GLN A 111 3.54 -8.80 5.12
N SER A 112 3.59 -7.88 4.16
CA SER A 112 2.51 -6.89 3.99
C SER A 112 1.21 -7.56 3.58
N ALA A 113 0.08 -6.98 4.00
CA ALA A 113 -1.22 -7.41 3.53
C ALA A 113 -1.29 -7.32 2.00
N PRO A 114 -2.04 -8.21 1.32
CA PRO A 114 -2.20 -8.19 -0.14
C PRO A 114 -3.19 -7.09 -0.55
N ILE A 115 -2.87 -5.85 -0.20
CA ILE A 115 -3.66 -4.64 -0.43
C ILE A 115 -2.82 -3.68 -1.26
N VAL A 116 -3.39 -3.18 -2.34
CA VAL A 116 -2.81 -2.09 -3.13
C VAL A 116 -3.47 -0.79 -2.70
N PHE A 117 -2.67 0.13 -2.16
CA PHE A 117 -3.09 1.48 -1.80
C PHE A 117 -2.81 2.45 -2.95
N ILE A 118 -3.83 3.17 -3.38
CA ILE A 118 -3.76 4.13 -4.49
C ILE A 118 -4.10 5.52 -3.93
N GLY A 119 -3.07 6.24 -3.49
CA GLY A 119 -3.21 7.59 -2.91
C GLY A 119 -3.31 8.73 -3.94
N ASN A 120 -3.43 8.42 -5.24
CA ASN A 120 -3.53 9.43 -6.27
C ASN A 120 -4.99 9.91 -6.44
N LYS A 121 -5.23 11.21 -6.23
CA LYS A 121 -6.56 11.82 -6.34
C LYS A 121 -7.10 11.92 -7.77
N LYS A 122 -6.29 11.58 -8.78
CA LYS A 122 -6.74 11.55 -10.18
C LYS A 122 -7.86 10.53 -10.38
N SER A 123 -8.80 10.86 -11.27
CA SER A 123 -9.89 9.95 -11.62
C SER A 123 -9.35 8.70 -12.31
N ILE A 124 -9.56 7.53 -11.71
CA ILE A 124 -9.23 6.24 -12.30
C ILE A 124 -10.17 5.96 -13.47
N LYS A 125 -9.59 5.70 -14.64
CA LYS A 125 -10.32 5.29 -15.85
C LYS A 125 -10.52 3.79 -15.91
N LYS A 126 -9.51 3.01 -15.53
CA LYS A 126 -9.59 1.54 -15.48
C LYS A 126 -8.46 0.92 -14.67
N ILE A 127 -8.68 -0.28 -14.17
CA ILE A 127 -7.65 -1.11 -13.52
C ILE A 127 -7.53 -2.43 -14.28
N ILE A 128 -6.29 -2.84 -14.58
CA ILE A 128 -5.99 -4.16 -15.14
C ILE A 128 -5.18 -4.94 -14.11
N ILE A 129 -5.69 -6.10 -13.71
CA ILE A 129 -4.97 -7.05 -12.87
C ILE A 129 -4.47 -8.18 -13.78
N GLN A 130 -3.16 -8.30 -13.95
CA GLN A 130 -2.55 -9.50 -14.50
C GLN A 130 -2.14 -10.42 -13.36
N TRP A 131 -2.71 -11.62 -13.35
CA TRP A 131 -2.40 -12.66 -12.39
C TRP A 131 -1.05 -13.33 -12.69
N PRO A 132 -0.49 -14.11 -11.75
CA PRO A 132 0.82 -14.74 -11.93
C PRO A 132 0.84 -15.78 -13.06
N ASP A 133 -0.32 -16.32 -13.43
CA ASP A 133 -0.49 -17.22 -14.58
C ASP A 133 -0.59 -16.49 -15.94
N GLY A 134 -0.53 -15.16 -15.93
CA GLY A 134 -0.61 -14.30 -17.11
C GLY A 134 -2.03 -13.90 -17.52
N THR A 135 -3.07 -14.51 -16.94
CA THR A 135 -4.47 -14.13 -17.19
C THR A 135 -4.76 -12.72 -16.68
N LYS A 136 -5.77 -12.07 -17.26
CA LYS A 136 -6.09 -10.67 -16.94
C LYS A 136 -7.56 -10.49 -16.61
N ASP A 137 -7.82 -9.72 -15.56
CA ASP A 137 -9.14 -9.15 -15.27
C ASP A 137 -9.07 -7.62 -15.45
N GLU A 138 -10.12 -7.02 -15.98
CA GLU A 138 -10.25 -5.57 -16.20
C GLU A 138 -11.44 -5.03 -15.38
N ILE A 139 -11.25 -3.84 -14.83
CA ILE A 139 -12.22 -3.11 -14.01
C ILE A 139 -12.37 -1.71 -14.61
N ASP A 140 -13.46 -1.46 -15.33
CA ASP A 140 -13.69 -0.23 -16.11
C ASP A 140 -14.43 0.88 -15.34
N ASP A 141 -15.08 0.56 -14.23
CA ASP A 141 -15.75 1.54 -13.37
C ASP A 141 -15.57 1.18 -11.90
N TYR A 142 -14.37 1.49 -11.40
CA TYR A 142 -13.97 1.15 -10.04
C TYR A 142 -14.86 1.80 -8.97
N LYS A 143 -15.56 2.91 -9.27
CA LYS A 143 -16.52 3.55 -8.35
C LYS A 143 -17.85 2.81 -8.25
N SER A 144 -18.21 1.99 -9.24
CA SER A 144 -19.46 1.22 -9.28
C SER A 144 -19.38 -0.14 -8.56
N MET A 145 -18.20 -0.57 -8.13
CA MET A 145 -18.03 -1.83 -7.42
C MET A 145 -18.27 -1.66 -5.92
N ASN A 146 -19.40 -2.20 -5.45
CA ASN A 146 -19.73 -2.34 -4.04
C ASN A 146 -18.56 -3.00 -3.29
N GLY A 147 -17.95 -2.24 -2.38
CA GLY A 147 -16.75 -2.62 -1.61
C GLY A 147 -15.92 -1.42 -1.14
N LEU A 148 -16.20 -0.22 -1.66
CA LEU A 148 -15.57 1.01 -1.20
C LEU A 148 -16.26 1.54 0.05
N SER A 149 -15.53 1.50 1.17
CA SER A 149 -15.64 2.55 2.17
C SER A 149 -15.23 3.87 1.51
N SER A 150 -16.17 4.51 0.81
CA SER A 150 -16.20 5.96 0.78
C SER A 150 -16.77 6.40 2.12
N LEU A 151 -15.90 6.75 3.06
CA LEU A 151 -16.20 7.76 4.05
C LEU A 151 -15.21 8.90 3.83
#